data_AF-A0A920FVL7-F1
#
_entry.id   AF-A0A920FVL7-F1
#
_cell.length_a   1.000
_cell.length_b   1.000
_cell.length_c   1.000
_cell.angle_alpha   90.00
_cell.angle_beta   90.00
_cell.angle_gamma   90.00
#
_symmetry.space_group_name_H-M   'P 1'
#
loop_
_entity.id
_entity.type
_entity.pdbx_description
1 polymer ?
#
loop_
_entity_poly.entity_id
_entity_poly.type
_entity_poly.pdbx_seq_one_letter_code
_entity_poly.pdbx_strand_id
1 'polypeptide(L)' 'MAAYFFNDFYVLLLTAFDRFLLFALFEQELLSVVMFLIDFITLSLISLISYRIAKISYMVNQYPWKYQKSGFFSYKNK' A
#
# COMPACT_ATOMS: atom_id res chain seq x y z
N MET A 1 8.60 4.50 12.28
CA MET A 1 7.72 3.53 12.98
C MET A 1 6.29 4.07 13.09
N ALA A 2 6.06 5.30 13.56
CA ALA A 2 4.70 5.88 13.71
C ALA A 2 3.88 6.03 12.42
N ALA A 3 4.50 6.32 11.27
CA ALA A 3 3.78 6.46 9.99
C ALA A 3 3.25 5.15 9.40
N TYR A 4 3.72 4.00 9.89
CA TYR A 4 3.23 2.69 9.43
C TYR A 4 1.85 2.39 10.01
N PHE A 5 1.65 2.65 11.31
CA PHE A 5 0.39 2.40 12.01
C PHE A 5 -0.83 3.09 11.39
N PHE A 6 -0.66 4.30 10.83
CA PHE A 6 -1.79 5.01 10.19
C PHE A 6 -2.22 4.35 8.87
N ASN A 7 -1.27 3.75 8.14
CA ASN A 7 -1.57 3.05 6.90
C ASN A 7 -2.24 1.70 7.18
N ASP A 8 -1.88 1.02 8.27
CA ASP A 8 -2.46 -0.27 8.64
C ASP A 8 -3.98 -0.18 8.89
N PHE A 9 -4.47 0.92 9.48
CA PHE A 9 -5.91 1.14 9.66
C PHE A 9 -6.65 1.32 8.32
N TYR A 10 -6.03 2.05 7.38
CA TYR A 10 -6.58 2.22 6.03
C TYR A 10 -6.60 0.90 5.26
N VAL A 11 -5.53 0.11 5.35
CA VAL A 11 -5.45 -1.22 4.74
C VAL A 11 -6.52 -2.14 5.33
N LEU A 12 -6.77 -2.11 6.65
CA LEU A 12 -7.85 -2.89 7.28
C LEU A 12 -9.23 -2.56 6.70
N LEU A 13 -9.56 -1.27 6.58
CA LEU A 13 -10.81 -0.83 5.96
C LEU A 13 -10.91 -1.26 4.50
N LEU A 14 -9.81 -1.15 3.75
CA LEU A 14 -9.75 -1.56 2.36
C LEU A 14 -9.94 -3.07 2.20
N THR A 15 -9.31 -3.88 3.05
CA THR A 15 -9.47 -5.34 3.07
C THR A 15 -10.91 -5.74 3.42
N ALA A 16 -11.53 -5.07 4.40
CA ALA A 16 -12.93 -5.33 4.73
C ALA A 16 -13.87 -5.02 3.56
N PHE A 17 -13.61 -3.93 2.83
CA PHE A 17 -14.39 -3.58 1.64
C PHE A 17 -14.16 -4.55 0.47
N ASP A 18 -12.91 -4.95 0.21
CA ASP A 18 -12.58 -5.97 -0.80
C ASP A 18 -13.27 -7.31 -0.51
N ARG A 19 -13.26 -7.76 0.76
CA ARG A 19 -13.99 -8.96 1.18
C ARG A 19 -15.49 -8.85 1.01
N PHE A 20 -16.06 -7.67 1.30
CA PHE A 20 -17.47 -7.42 1.05
C PHE A 20 -17.80 -7.54 -0.45
N LEU A 21 -16.93 -7.02 -1.34
CA LEU A 21 -17.09 -7.18 -2.79
C LEU A 21 -17.00 -8.65 -3.20
N LEU A 22 -16.04 -9.41 -2.66
CA LEU A 22 -15.91 -10.83 -2.96
C LEU A 22 -17.14 -11.65 -2.52
N PHE A 23 -17.72 -11.33 -1.37
CA PHE A 23 -18.99 -11.92 -0.94
C PHE A 23 -20.14 -11.51 -1.86
N ALA A 24 -20.28 -10.22 -2.18
CA ALA A 24 -21.40 -9.70 -2.94
C ALA A 24 -21.40 -10.14 -4.42
N LEU A 25 -20.23 -10.26 -5.04
CA LEU A 25 -20.10 -10.63 -6.46
C LEU A 25 -19.93 -12.14 -6.68
N PHE A 26 -19.27 -12.84 -5.76
CA PHE A 26 -18.85 -14.22 -5.96
C PHE A 26 -19.38 -15.17 -4.88
N GLU A 27 -20.26 -14.71 -3.99
CA GLU A 27 -20.87 -15.49 -2.90
C GLU A 27 -19.83 -16.20 -2.00
N GLN A 28 -18.63 -15.62 -1.87
CA GLN A 28 -17.59 -16.16 -1.00
C GLN A 28 -17.90 -15.98 0.48
N GLU A 29 -17.43 -16.87 1.34
CA GLU A 29 -17.61 -16.75 2.79
C GLU A 29 -17.04 -15.43 3.36
N LEU A 30 -17.92 -14.61 3.97
CA LEU A 30 -17.57 -13.28 4.47
C LEU A 30 -16.66 -13.33 5.70
N LEU A 31 -16.88 -14.30 6.61
CA LEU A 31 -16.21 -14.40 7.91
C LEU A 31 -15.01 -15.37 7.91
N SER A 32 -14.46 -15.68 6.74
CA SER A 32 -13.28 -16.54 6.65
C SER A 32 -12.02 -15.79 7.12
N VAL A 33 -11.57 -16.10 8.34
CA VAL A 33 -10.42 -15.44 9.00
C VAL A 33 -9.12 -15.64 8.21
N VAL A 34 -8.90 -16.84 7.67
CA VAL A 34 -7.67 -17.16 6.90
C VAL A 34 -7.58 -16.31 5.64
N MET A 35 -8.70 -16.20 4.93
CA MET A 35 -8.80 -15.48 3.67
C MET A 35 -8.71 -13.96 3.86
N PHE A 36 -9.33 -13.45 4.93
CA PHE A 36 -9.13 -12.07 5.36
C PHE A 36 -7.67 -11.74 5.65
N LEU A 37 -6.95 -12.63 6.36
CA LEU A 37 -5.52 -12.42 6.67
C LEU A 37 -4.65 -12.41 5.40
N ILE A 38 -4.93 -13.28 4.42
CA ILE A 38 -4.20 -13.32 3.15
C ILE A 38 -4.38 -12.00 2.39
N ASP A 39 -5.61 -11.50 2.29
CA ASP A 39 -5.88 -10.24 1.59
C ASP A 39 -5.28 -9.05 2.33
N PHE A 40 -5.35 -9.05 3.66
CA PHE A 40 -4.75 -8.02 4.48
C PHE A 40 -3.23 -7.94 4.29
N ILE A 41 -2.53 -9.08 4.33
CA ILE A 41 -1.08 -9.14 4.09
C ILE A 41 -0.77 -8.67 2.67
N THR A 42 -1.53 -9.13 1.68
CA THR A 42 -1.34 -8.76 0.27
C THR A 42 -1.49 -7.25 0.06
N LEU A 43 -2.57 -6.66 0.55
CA LEU A 43 -2.83 -5.22 0.46
C LEU A 43 -1.82 -4.40 1.25
N SER A 44 -1.37 -4.89 2.41
CA SER A 44 -0.32 -4.24 3.20
C SER A 44 1.00 -4.16 2.42
N LEU A 45 1.43 -5.27 1.80
CA LEU A 45 2.64 -5.29 0.96
C LEU A 45 2.53 -4.32 -0.22
N ILE A 46 1.39 -4.31 -0.91
CA ILE A 46 1.15 -3.38 -2.04
C ILE A 46 1.20 -1.92 -1.56
N SER A 47 0.57 -1.62 -0.41
CA SER A 47 0.55 -0.27 0.16
C SER A 47 1.96 0.20 0.54
N LEU A 48 2.79 -0.66 1.13
CA LEU A 48 4.17 -0.36 1.46
C LEU A 48 5.02 -0.02 0.23
N ILE A 49 4.88 -0.82 -0.83
CA ILE A 49 5.57 -0.58 -2.11
C ILE A 49 5.12 0.75 -2.72
N SER A 50 3.81 0.98 -2.75
CA SER A 50 3.21 2.20 -3.28
C SER A 50 3.68 3.45 -2.52
N TYR A 51 3.72 3.37 -1.19
CA TYR A 51 4.22 4.44 -0.33
C TYR A 51 5.69 4.76 -0.63
N ARG A 52 6.54 3.75 -0.82
CA ARG A 52 7.96 3.97 -1.18
C ARG A 52 8.09 4.71 -2.50
N ILE A 53 7.34 4.30 -3.51
CA ILE A 53 7.35 4.93 -4.84
C ILE A 53 6.82 6.37 -4.78
N ALA A 54 5.74 6.60 -4.05
CA ALA A 54 5.15 7.93 -3.84
C ALA A 54 6.14 8.86 -3.15
N LYS A 55 6.81 8.39 -2.08
CA LYS A 55 7.82 9.16 -1.36
C LYS A 55 8.99 9.58 -2.25
N ILE A 56 9.49 8.68 -3.08
CA ILE A 56 10.59 8.99 -4.01
C ILE A 56 10.15 10.03 -5.03
N SER A 57 8.95 9.86 -5.60
CA SER A 57 8.40 10.80 -6.58
C SER A 57 8.17 12.18 -5.97
N TYR A 58 7.71 12.23 -4.72
CA TYR A 58 7.58 13.48 -3.96
C TYR A 58 8.95 14.16 -3.76
N MET A 59 9.97 13.42 -3.33
CA MET A 59 11.32 13.98 -3.12
C MET A 59 11.95 14.54 -4.41
N VAL A 60 11.79 13.84 -5.53
CA VAL A 60 12.35 14.27 -6.83
C VAL A 60 11.56 15.46 -7.41
N ASN A 61 10.23 15.49 -7.27
CA ASN A 61 9.42 16.61 -7.74
C ASN A 61 9.58 17.86 -6.88
N GLN A 62 9.71 17.71 -5.56
CA GLN A 62 9.83 18.85 -4.64
C GLN A 62 11.24 19.45 -4.64
N TYR A 63 12.28 18.62 -4.81
CA TYR A 63 13.69 19.04 -4.78
C TYR A 63 14.46 18.62 -6.05
N PRO A 64 14.01 19.04 -7.24
CA PRO A 64 14.58 18.59 -8.51
C PRO A 64 16.03 19.05 -8.73
N TRP A 65 16.48 20.09 -8.03
CA TRP A 65 17.87 20.57 -8.10
C TRP A 65 18.85 19.68 -7.33
N LYS A 66 18.37 18.87 -6.37
CA LYS A 66 19.20 18.06 -5.48
C LYS A 66 19.10 16.56 -5.75
N TYR A 67 17.94 16.08 -6.21
CA TYR A 67 17.69 14.65 -6.40
C TYR A 67 17.21 14.35 -7.81
N GLN A 68 17.73 13.27 -8.40
CA GLN A 68 17.30 12.71 -9.68
C GLN A 68 16.84 11.26 -9.48
N LYS A 69 15.76 10.83 -10.14
CA LYS A 69 15.35 9.42 -10.13
C LYS A 69 16.46 8.55 -10.72
N SER A 70 16.92 7.54 -9.98
CA SER A 70 17.89 6.54 -10.48
C SER A 70 17.24 5.20 -10.82
N GLY A 71 15.97 5.01 -10.46
CA GLY A 71 15.16 3.82 -10.76
C GLY A 71 13.77 3.92 -10.13
N PHE A 72 12.99 2.83 -10.19
CA PHE A 72 11.66 2.78 -9.57
C PHE A 72 11.69 2.91 -8.05
N PHE A 73 12.77 2.44 -7.40
CA PHE A 73 12.90 2.39 -5.94
C PHE A 73 14.04 3.25 -5.37
N SER A 74 14.75 4.01 -6.21
CA SER A 74 15.87 4.85 -5.75
C SER A 74 15.94 6.20 -6.45
N TYR A 75 16.41 7.19 -5.70
CA TYR A 75 16.86 8.48 -6.21
C TYR A 75 18.36 8.63 -5.90
N LYS A 76 19.06 9.37 -6.75
CA LYS A 76 20.48 9.71 -6.58
C LYS A 76 20.61 11.21 -6.34
N ASN A 77 21.61 11.59 -5.57
CA ASN A 77 22.00 12.99 -5.44
C ASN A 77 22.64 13.45 -6.74
N LYS A 78 22.21 14.61 -7.22
CA LYS A 78 22.82 15.28 -8.37
C LYS A 78 24.10 15.98 -7.95
#